data_AF-A0A7Y0FGW2-F1
#
_entry.id   AF-A0A7Y0FGW2-F1
#
_cell.length_a   1.000
_cell.length_b   1.000
_cell.length_c   1.000
_cell.angle_alpha   90.00
_cell.angle_beta   90.00
_cell.angle_gamma   90.00
#
_symmetry.space_group_name_H-M   'P 1'
#
loop_
_entity.id
_entity.type
_entity.pdbx_description
1 polymer ?
#
loop_
_entity_poly.entity_id
_entity_poly.type
_entity_poly.pdbx_seq_one_letter_code
_entity_poly.pdbx_strand_id
1 'polypeptide(L)'
;MLQKQTRIRKDPAEVFHLYLSLRSLVRAFFLISKKAKKGKFKVPLENLSQNLTFLSAEECQNPVQIIRSAFAICNLQDFDAFLSAMVYFSLGSSTCDEEQRIIIPYLHLMKMLDAAWLIVERTSK
;
A
#
# COMPACT_ATOMS: atom_id res chain seq x y z
N MET A 1 10.46 10.23 -38.22
CA MET A 1 9.76 8.98 -37.82
C MET A 1 9.66 8.99 -36.30
N LEU A 2 8.46 9.19 -35.73
CA LEU A 2 8.26 9.14 -34.28
C LEU A 2 8.39 7.69 -33.81
N GLN A 3 9.30 7.45 -32.86
CA GLN A 3 9.50 6.15 -32.23
C GLN A 3 8.22 5.78 -31.46
N LYS A 4 7.46 4.83 -32.00
CA LYS A 4 6.26 4.28 -31.38
C LYS A 4 6.71 3.58 -30.11
N GLN A 5 6.51 4.23 -28.96
CA GLN A 5 6.68 3.62 -27.64
C GLN A 5 5.81 2.37 -27.63
N THR A 6 6.44 1.20 -27.72
CA THR A 6 5.79 -0.09 -27.58
C THR A 6 5.33 -0.19 -26.14
N ARG A 7 4.13 0.34 -25.89
CA ARG A 7 3.41 0.16 -24.64
C ARG A 7 3.30 -1.33 -24.44
N ILE A 8 4.04 -1.88 -23.47
CA ILE A 8 3.95 -3.29 -23.10
C ILE A 8 2.47 -3.52 -22.81
N ARG A 9 1.79 -4.26 -23.68
CA ARG A 9 0.39 -4.62 -23.49
C ARG A 9 0.40 -5.64 -22.36
N LYS A 10 0.27 -5.17 -21.12
CA LYS A 10 0.11 -6.05 -19.97
C LYS A 10 -1.07 -6.97 -20.25
N ASP A 11 -0.89 -8.26 -20.04
CA ASP A 11 -1.99 -9.21 -20.14
C ASP A 11 -3.07 -8.76 -19.15
N PRO A 12 -4.33 -8.54 -19.57
CA PRO A 12 -5.41 -8.20 -18.65
C PRO A 12 -5.50 -9.15 -17.44
N ALA A 13 -5.10 -10.41 -17.61
CA ALA A 13 -5.02 -11.37 -16.51
C ALA A 13 -4.00 -10.95 -15.44
N GLU A 14 -2.81 -10.48 -15.82
CA GLU A 14 -1.78 -10.02 -14.87
C GLU A 14 -2.26 -8.82 -14.05
N VAL A 15 -2.90 -7.85 -14.70
CA VAL A 15 -3.47 -6.67 -14.03
C VAL A 15 -4.57 -7.09 -13.05
N PHE A 16 -5.40 -8.04 -13.46
CA PHE A 16 -6.45 -8.59 -12.60
C PHE A 16 -5.90 -9.36 -11.39
N HIS A 17 -4.84 -10.16 -11.57
CA HIS A 17 -4.18 -10.85 -10.47
C HIS A 17 -3.54 -9.88 -9.48
N LEU A 18 -2.91 -8.81 -9.96
CA LEU A 18 -2.37 -7.76 -9.10
C LEU A 18 -3.49 -7.07 -8.30
N TYR A 19 -4.61 -6.73 -8.96
CA TYR A 19 -5.77 -6.15 -8.30
C TYR A 19 -6.31 -7.04 -7.17
N LEU A 20 -6.51 -8.33 -7.43
CA LEU A 20 -7.01 -9.28 -6.42
C LEU A 20 -6.04 -9.40 -5.24
N SER A 21 -4.73 -9.44 -5.52
CA SER A 21 -3.68 -9.54 -4.50
C SER A 21 -3.68 -8.32 -3.59
N LEU A 22 -3.66 -7.11 -4.18
CA LEU A 22 -3.68 -5.86 -3.41
C LEU A 22 -4.99 -5.68 -2.64
N ARG A 23 -6.13 -6.02 -3.24
CA ARG A 23 -7.43 -5.96 -2.56
C ARG A 23 -7.49 -6.88 -1.35
N SER A 24 -6.94 -8.09 -1.48
CA SER A 24 -6.82 -9.04 -0.37
C SER A 24 -5.93 -8.47 0.74
N LEU A 25 -4.78 -7.90 0.39
CA LEU A 25 -3.86 -7.24 1.34
C LEU A 25 -4.51 -6.08 2.07
N VAL A 26 -5.20 -5.18 1.37
CA VAL A 26 -5.93 -4.05 1.98
C VAL A 26 -6.96 -4.57 3.00
N ARG A 27 -7.70 -5.63 2.66
CA ARG A 27 -8.67 -6.24 3.59
C ARG A 27 -7.98 -6.86 4.82
N ALA A 28 -6.82 -7.50 4.64
CA ALA A 28 -6.03 -8.01 5.75
C ALA A 28 -5.56 -6.86 6.65
N PHE A 29 -5.04 -5.77 6.09
CA PHE A 29 -4.66 -4.57 6.86
C PHE A 29 -5.84 -3.93 7.57
N PHE A 30 -7.02 -3.91 6.95
CA PHE A 30 -8.23 -3.43 7.60
C PHE A 30 -8.55 -4.25 8.86
N LEU A 31 -8.48 -5.58 8.76
CA LEU A 31 -8.67 -6.46 9.92
C LEU A 31 -7.60 -6.24 11.00
N ILE A 32 -6.33 -6.07 10.61
CA ILE A 32 -5.23 -5.76 11.54
C ILE A 32 -5.51 -4.43 12.24
N SER A 33 -5.95 -3.40 11.52
CA SER A 33 -6.26 -2.08 12.10
C SER A 33 -7.30 -2.16 13.22
N LYS A 34 -8.30 -3.03 13.06
CA LYS A 34 -9.40 -3.24 14.00
C LYS A 34 -9.04 -4.16 15.17
N LYS A 35 -8.29 -5.23 14.89
CA LYS A 35 -8.06 -6.33 15.84
C LYS A 35 -6.73 -6.28 16.57
N ALA A 36 -5.72 -5.62 16.01
CA ALA A 36 -4.43 -5.53 16.69
C ALA A 36 -4.61 -4.78 18.02
N LYS A 37 -4.01 -5.29 19.11
CA LYS A 37 -4.04 -4.61 20.41
C LYS A 37 -3.19 -3.33 20.35
N LYS A 38 -3.50 -2.32 21.16
CA LYS A 38 -2.61 -1.17 21.38
C LYS A 38 -1.46 -1.65 22.27
N GLY A 39 -0.30 -1.97 21.69
CA GLY A 39 0.94 -2.03 22.45
C GLY A 39 1.82 -3.26 22.20
N LYS A 40 3.12 -3.00 22.36
CA LYS A 40 4.27 -3.92 22.38
C LYS A 40 5.09 -4.16 21.10
N PHE A 41 5.14 -3.20 20.18
CA PHE A 41 6.16 -3.20 19.10
C PHE A 41 7.20 -2.09 19.24
N LYS A 42 7.53 -1.68 20.49
CA LYS A 42 8.64 -0.76 20.74
C LYS A 42 9.94 -1.55 20.71
N VAL A 43 10.80 -1.26 19.75
CA VAL A 43 12.13 -1.87 19.60
C VAL A 43 13.13 -0.73 19.33
N PRO A 44 14.38 -0.81 19.82
CA PRO A 44 15.39 0.22 19.60
C PRO A 44 15.57 0.54 18.11
N LEU A 45 15.78 1.82 17.80
CA LEU A 45 15.94 2.38 16.44
C LEU A 45 17.16 1.82 15.69
N GLU A 46 18.04 1.10 16.38
CA GLU A 46 19.40 0.76 15.93
C GLU A 46 19.47 -0.28 14.80
N ASN A 47 18.34 -0.83 14.34
CA ASN A 47 18.31 -1.83 13.26
C ASN A 47 17.22 -1.57 12.22
N LEU A 48 16.99 -0.31 11.83
CA LEU A 48 16.12 -0.04 10.68
C LEU A 48 16.75 -0.67 9.44
N SER A 49 16.11 -1.70 8.90
CA SER A 49 16.58 -2.33 7.67
C SER A 49 16.61 -1.29 6.55
N GLN A 50 17.62 -1.37 5.70
CA GLN A 50 17.78 -0.52 4.51
C GLN A 50 16.62 -0.65 3.50
N ASN A 51 15.61 -1.48 3.79
CA ASN A 51 14.53 -1.86 2.89
C ASN A 51 13.23 -1.06 3.10
N LEU A 52 13.16 -0.18 4.11
CA LEU A 52 11.98 0.66 4.34
C LEU A 52 12.11 1.95 3.54
N THR A 53 11.16 2.18 2.63
CA THR A 53 11.22 3.30 1.67
C THR A 53 10.21 4.40 2.00
N PHE A 54 9.08 4.04 2.62
CA PHE A 54 7.94 4.94 2.80
C PHE A 54 7.69 5.36 4.25
N LEU A 55 8.33 4.70 5.23
CA LEU A 55 8.21 5.06 6.64
C LEU A 55 9.36 5.95 7.09
N SER A 56 9.03 7.00 7.86
CA SER A 56 10.03 7.74 8.60
C SER A 56 10.58 6.92 9.79
N ALA A 57 11.72 7.32 10.33
CA ALA A 57 12.32 6.72 11.51
C ALA A 57 11.35 6.71 12.72
N GLU A 58 10.52 7.75 12.85
CA GLU A 58 9.48 7.87 13.88
C GLU A 58 8.32 6.90 13.64
N GLU A 59 7.86 6.80 12.40
CA GLU A 59 6.76 5.91 12.01
C GLU A 59 7.12 4.43 12.22
N CYS A 60 8.40 4.09 12.08
CA CYS A 60 8.91 2.75 12.33
C CYS A 60 8.73 2.31 13.80
N GLN A 61 8.56 3.22 14.76
CA GLN A 61 8.39 2.86 16.17
C GLN A 61 7.05 2.17 16.46
N ASN A 62 6.03 2.40 15.63
CA ASN A 62 4.71 1.83 15.85
C ASN A 62 4.01 1.49 14.51
N PRO A 63 4.43 0.41 13.84
CA PRO A 63 3.90 0.04 12.52
C PRO A 63 2.40 -0.27 12.55
N VAL A 64 1.87 -0.81 13.65
CA VAL A 64 0.41 -1.02 13.82
C VAL A 64 -0.35 0.30 13.81
N GLN A 65 0.22 1.36 14.38
CA GLN A 65 -0.40 2.69 14.34
C GLN A 65 -0.43 3.25 12.92
N ILE A 66 0.58 2.99 12.10
CA ILE A 66 0.58 3.40 10.68
C ILE A 66 -0.60 2.78 9.93
N ILE A 67 -0.84 1.48 10.13
CA ILE A 67 -1.99 0.80 9.52
C ILE A 67 -3.31 1.40 10.02
N ARG A 68 -3.42 1.73 11.32
CA ARG A 68 -4.64 2.39 11.84
C ARG A 68 -4.85 3.79 11.28
N SER A 69 -3.80 4.60 11.23
CA SER A 69 -3.86 5.97 10.71
C SER A 69 -4.20 5.97 9.23
N ALA A 70 -3.68 5.01 8.46
CA ALA A 70 -4.06 4.82 7.06
C ALA A 70 -5.58 4.65 6.90
N PHE A 71 -6.23 3.82 7.74
CA PHE A 71 -7.68 3.64 7.69
C PHE A 71 -8.51 4.76 8.33
N ALA A 72 -7.86 5.69 9.03
CA ALA A 72 -8.51 6.93 9.50
C ALA A 72 -8.53 8.00 8.40
N ILE A 73 -7.54 7.99 7.50
CA ILE A 73 -7.42 8.95 6.38
C ILE A 73 -8.11 8.41 5.12
N CYS A 74 -7.91 7.13 4.80
CA CYS A 74 -8.51 6.43 3.68
C CYS A 74 -9.35 5.26 4.20
N ASN A 75 -10.66 5.33 4.04
CA ASN A 75 -11.52 4.21 4.39
C ASN A 75 -11.37 3.07 3.35
N LEU A 76 -12.00 1.92 3.60
CA LEU A 76 -11.89 0.77 2.72
C LEU A 76 -12.41 1.03 1.29
N GLN A 77 -13.44 1.86 1.13
CA GLN A 77 -13.99 2.25 -0.17
C GLN A 77 -13.00 3.13 -0.95
N ASP A 78 -12.26 4.02 -0.26
CA ASP A 78 -11.23 4.85 -0.90
C ASP A 78 -10.14 3.97 -1.52
N PHE A 79 -9.75 2.90 -0.82
CA PHE A 79 -8.82 1.91 -1.37
C PHE A 79 -9.43 1.08 -2.51
N ASP A 80 -10.70 0.65 -2.42
CA ASP A 80 -11.37 -0.07 -3.51
C ASP A 80 -11.48 0.82 -4.78
N ALA A 81 -11.77 2.11 -4.61
CA ALA A 81 -11.79 3.09 -5.69
C ALA A 81 -10.40 3.30 -6.30
N PHE A 82 -9.37 3.48 -5.46
CA PHE A 82 -7.98 3.56 -5.90
C PHE A 82 -7.55 2.32 -6.71
N LEU A 83 -7.83 1.11 -6.22
CA LEU A 83 -7.46 -0.12 -6.92
C LEU A 83 -8.21 -0.27 -8.25
N SER A 84 -9.47 0.14 -8.30
CA SER A 84 -10.27 0.13 -9.53
C SER A 84 -9.71 1.14 -10.56
N ALA A 85 -9.32 2.33 -10.11
CA ALA A 85 -8.66 3.33 -10.94
C ALA A 85 -7.32 2.80 -11.48
N MET A 86 -6.53 2.12 -10.64
CA MET A 86 -5.27 1.49 -11.07
C MET A 86 -5.47 0.45 -12.18
N VAL A 87 -6.49 -0.40 -12.07
CA VAL A 87 -6.86 -1.36 -13.13
C VAL A 87 -7.28 -0.63 -14.40
N TYR A 88 -8.17 0.36 -14.26
CA TYR A 88 -8.66 1.15 -15.39
C TYR A 88 -7.52 1.83 -16.15
N PHE A 89 -6.54 2.44 -15.47
CA PHE A 89 -5.37 3.06 -16.12
C PHE A 89 -4.40 2.05 -16.71
N SER A 90 -4.23 0.91 -16.05
CA SER A 90 -3.35 -0.15 -16.55
C SER A 90 -3.87 -0.76 -17.86
N LEU A 91 -5.20 -0.77 -18.05
CA LEU A 91 -5.85 -1.36 -19.23
C LEU A 91 -6.25 -0.32 -20.30
N GLY A 92 -6.45 0.94 -19.93
CA GLY A 92 -6.94 2.00 -20.80
C GLY A 92 -5.85 2.88 -21.42
N SER A 93 -6.20 3.66 -22.45
CA SER A 93 -5.33 4.66 -23.07
C SER A 93 -5.56 6.10 -22.61
N SER A 94 -6.32 6.29 -21.54
CA SER A 94 -6.73 7.61 -21.03
C SER A 94 -5.78 8.18 -19.98
N THR A 95 -5.55 9.49 -20.03
CA THR A 95 -5.09 10.30 -18.91
C THR A 95 -6.27 10.58 -17.97
N CYS A 96 -6.02 10.72 -16.67
CA CYS A 96 -7.08 10.95 -15.70
C CYS A 96 -6.87 12.25 -14.93
N ASP A 97 -7.90 13.09 -14.93
CA ASP A 97 -7.93 14.30 -14.12
C ASP A 97 -8.03 14.01 -12.60
N GLU A 98 -8.16 12.73 -12.21
CA GLU A 98 -8.24 12.28 -10.81
C GLU A 98 -6.90 11.79 -10.24
N GLU A 99 -5.76 12.11 -10.86
CA GLU A 99 -4.42 11.78 -10.33
C GLU A 99 -4.25 12.17 -8.85
N GLN A 100 -4.86 13.28 -8.42
CA GLN A 100 -4.81 13.70 -7.02
C GLN A 100 -5.53 12.73 -6.06
N ARG A 101 -6.60 12.06 -6.52
CA ARG A 101 -7.38 11.13 -5.69
C ARG A 101 -6.67 9.79 -5.46
N ILE A 102 -5.75 9.38 -6.34
CA ILE A 102 -5.02 8.12 -6.21
C ILE A 102 -3.75 8.23 -5.36
N ILE A 103 -3.16 9.43 -5.24
CA ILE A 103 -1.89 9.63 -4.52
C ILE A 103 -2.01 9.28 -3.04
N ILE A 104 -3.09 9.74 -2.37
CA ILE A 104 -3.24 9.53 -0.92
C ILE A 104 -3.43 8.03 -0.59
N PRO A 105 -4.36 7.29 -1.23
CA PRO A 105 -4.46 5.85 -1.01
C PRO A 105 -3.20 5.08 -1.40
N TYR A 106 -2.52 5.48 -2.49
CA TYR A 106 -1.24 4.87 -2.88
C TYR A 106 -0.18 5.01 -1.78
N LEU A 107 0.04 6.23 -1.28
CA LEU A 107 1.04 6.49 -0.26
C LEU A 107 0.73 5.70 1.03
N HIS A 108 -0.53 5.67 1.44
CA HIS A 108 -0.94 4.91 2.61
C HIS A 108 -0.81 3.39 2.41
N LEU A 109 -1.09 2.88 1.21
CA LEU A 109 -0.84 1.47 0.89
C LEU A 109 0.64 1.12 1.01
N MET A 110 1.53 1.94 0.45
CA MET A 110 2.98 1.71 0.54
C MET A 110 3.47 1.74 2.00
N LYS A 111 3.00 2.70 2.80
CA LYS A 111 3.30 2.74 4.25
C LYS A 111 2.77 1.51 5.00
N MET A 112 1.60 1.01 4.64
CA MET A 112 1.06 -0.22 5.24
C MET A 112 1.90 -1.45 4.87
N LEU A 113 2.45 -1.53 3.66
CA LEU A 113 3.34 -2.62 3.24
C LEU A 113 4.64 -2.62 4.06
N ASP A 114 5.29 -1.46 4.19
CA ASP A 114 6.49 -1.30 5.03
C ASP A 114 6.19 -1.63 6.51
N ALA A 115 5.04 -1.18 7.01
CA ALA A 115 4.60 -1.48 8.37
C ALA A 115 4.34 -2.98 8.57
N ALA A 116 3.76 -3.66 7.59
CA ALA A 116 3.53 -5.10 7.62
C ALA A 116 4.85 -5.88 7.70
N TRP A 117 5.81 -5.48 6.85
CA TRP A 117 7.14 -6.07 6.85
C TRP A 117 7.82 -5.91 8.21
N LEU A 118 7.77 -4.71 8.80
CA LEU A 118 8.29 -4.45 10.15
C LEU A 118 7.63 -5.29 11.24
N ILE A 119 6.30 -5.49 11.16
CA ILE A 119 5.59 -6.32 12.12
C ILE A 119 6.12 -7.76 12.03
N VAL A 120 6.19 -8.31 10.81
CA VAL A 120 6.66 -9.70 10.59
C VAL A 120 8.11 -9.86 11.01
N GLU A 121 9.00 -8.95 10.63
CA GLU A 121 10.43 -8.98 11.01
C GLU A 121 10.59 -8.99 12.54
N ARG A 122 9.81 -8.17 13.25
CA ARG A 122 9.89 -8.04 14.72
C ARG A 122 9.23 -9.19 15.47
N THR A 123 8.26 -9.87 14.88
CA THR A 123 7.65 -11.08 15.49
C THR A 123 8.42 -12.35 15.19
N SER A 124 9.31 -12.32 14.20
CA SER A 124 10.10 -13.50 13.79
C SER A 124 11.45 -13.59 14.51
N LYS A 125 11.77 -12.63 15.39
CA LYS A 125 12.91 -12.64 16.32
C LYS A 125 12.41 -12.93 17.73
#